data_AF-A0A1I1DHQ9-F1
#
_entry.id   AF-A0A1I1DHQ9-F1
#
_cell.length_a   1.000
_cell.length_b   1.000
_cell.length_c   1.000
_cell.angle_alpha   90.00
_cell.angle_beta   90.00
_cell.angle_gamma   90.00
#
_symmetry.space_group_name_H-M   'P 1'
#
loop_
_entity.id
_entity.type
_entity.pdbx_description
1 polymer ?
#
loop_
_entity_poly.entity_id
_entity_poly.type
_entity_poly.pdbx_seq_one_letter_code
_entity_poly.pdbx_strand_id
1 'polypeptide(L)' 'MSKENKFESQNTVLVRAIGLLTGKVIFESNDALKVIEQAEKSGEEFILDFETNPDYQFIF' A
#
# COMPACT_ATOMS: atom_id res chain seq x y z
N MET A 1 18.51 -21.51 22.76
CA MET A 1 18.19 -20.19 22.17
C MET A 1 18.26 -20.33 20.67
N SER A 2 17.10 -20.55 20.03
CA SER A 2 17.01 -20.79 18.58
C SER A 2 16.43 -19.57 17.91
N LYS A 3 17.15 -19.13 16.88
CA LYS A 3 17.03 -17.88 16.14
C LYS A 3 15.58 -17.63 15.68
N GLU A 4 15.03 -16.50 16.10
CA GLU A 4 13.83 -15.92 15.52
C GLU A 4 14.10 -15.65 14.04
N ASN A 5 13.57 -16.51 13.16
CA ASN A 5 13.42 -16.16 11.75
C ASN A 5 12.40 -15.01 11.69
N LYS A 6 12.90 -13.78 11.72
CA LYS A 6 12.17 -12.62 11.21
C LYS A 6 11.93 -12.89 9.72
N PHE A 7 10.79 -13.50 9.42
CA PHE A 7 10.16 -13.30 8.12
C PHE A 7 9.83 -11.80 8.07
N GLU A 8 10.77 -11.00 7.59
CA GLU A 8 10.43 -9.73 6.98
C GLU A 8 9.55 -10.08 5.78
N SER A 9 8.24 -10.09 6.02
CA SER A 9 7.23 -9.96 4.99
C SER A 9 7.58 -8.68 4.23
N GLN A 10 8.38 -8.81 3.17
CA GLN A 10 8.53 -7.77 2.17
C GLN A 10 7.12 -7.59 1.59
N ASN A 11 6.35 -6.68 2.17
CA ASN A 11 5.00 -6.34 1.76
C ASN A 11 5.04 -6.04 0.25
N THR A 12 4.61 -7.03 -0.53
CA THR A 12 4.54 -7.05 -1.99
C THR A 12 3.30 -6.34 -2.53
N VAL A 13 2.59 -5.63 -1.65
CA VAL A 13 1.37 -4.88 -1.94
C VAL A 13 1.72 -3.40 -1.97
N LEU A 14 1.64 -2.81 -3.15
CA LEU A 14 1.68 -1.37 -3.33
C LEU A 14 0.28 -0.83 -3.03
N VAL A 15 0.19 0.14 -2.13
CA VAL A 15 -1.06 0.83 -1.79
C VAL A 15 -1.01 2.23 -2.38
N ARG A 16 -2.09 2.64 -3.04
CA ARG A 16 -2.23 3.97 -3.65
C ARG A 16 -3.47 4.66 -3.10
N ALA A 17 -3.35 5.95 -2.77
CA ALA A 17 -4.49 6.83 -2.60
C ALA A 17 -4.75 7.58 -3.90
N ILE A 18 -5.96 7.44 -4.43
CA ILE A 18 -6.39 8.07 -5.69
C ILE A 18 -7.50 9.07 -5.37
N GLY A 19 -7.31 10.33 -5.77
CA GLY A 19 -8.32 11.38 -5.60
C GLY A 19 -9.58 11.07 -6.41
N LEU A 20 -10.74 11.09 -5.76
CA LEU A 20 -12.01 10.67 -6.33
C LEU A 20 -12.48 11.60 -7.46
N LEU A 21 -12.22 12.90 -7.31
CA LEU A 21 -12.57 13.92 -8.30
C LEU A 21 -11.53 14.07 -9.41
N THR A 22 -10.25 13.85 -9.08
CA THR A 22 -9.14 14.08 -10.01
C THR A 22 -8.74 12.83 -10.78
N GLY A 23 -9.05 11.65 -10.25
CA GLY A 23 -8.56 10.36 -10.76
C GLY A 23 -7.04 10.22 -10.68
N LYS A 24 -6.35 11.11 -9.94
CA LYS A 24 -4.89 11.14 -9.85
C LYS A 24 -4.41 10.47 -8.57
N VAL A 25 -3.24 9.84 -8.63
CA VAL A 25 -2.57 9.32 -7.44
C VAL A 25 -2.09 10.49 -6.59
N ILE A 26 -2.62 10.59 -5.38
CA ILE A 26 -2.22 11.57 -4.36
C ILE A 26 -0.90 11.11 -3.73
N PHE A 27 -0.83 9.83 -3.36
CA PHE A 27 0.34 9.22 -2.75
C PHE A 27 0.31 7.70 -2.90
N GLU A 28 1.48 7.06 -2.98
CA GLU A 28 1.61 5.60 -3.02
C GLU A 28 2.80 5.10 -2.19
N SER A 29 2.64 3.93 -1.55
CA SER A 29 3.65 3.29 -0.71
C SER A 29 3.25 1.84 -0.40
N ASN A 30 4.21 1.02 0.03
CA ASN A 30 3.96 -0.33 0.55
C ASN A 30 3.51 -0.32 2.03
N ASP A 31 3.32 0.87 2.60
CA ASP A 31 2.82 1.11 3.96
C ASP A 31 1.48 1.83 3.88
N ALA A 32 0.40 1.09 4.12
CA ALA A 32 -0.97 1.58 4.04
C ALA A 32 -1.25 2.74 5.01
N LEU A 33 -0.68 2.70 6.22
CA LEU A 33 -0.92 3.76 7.22
C LEU A 33 -0.33 5.08 6.76
N LYS A 34 0.86 5.03 6.17
CA LYS A 34 1.52 6.21 5.60
C LYS A 34 0.74 6.76 4.40
N VAL A 35 0.15 5.91 3.58
CA VAL A 35 -0.70 6.33 2.45
C VAL A 35 -1.93 7.08 2.95
N ILE A 36 -2.63 6.54 3.94
CA ILE A 36 -3.81 7.17 4.53
C ILE A 36 -3.45 8.51 5.15
N GLU A 37 -2.39 8.58 5.96
CA GLU A 37 -1.98 9.82 6.62
C GLU A 37 -1.63 10.93 5.61
N GLN A 38 -0.96 10.60 4.51
CA GLN A 38 -0.64 11.57 3.46
C GLN A 38 -1.87 11.97 2.64
N ALA A 39 -2.77 11.03 2.38
CA ALA A 39 -4.01 11.30 1.67
C ALA A 39 -4.94 12.21 2.50
N GLU A 40 -5.07 11.98 3.81
CA GLU A 40 -5.83 12.87 4.70
C GLU A 40 -5.24 14.28 4.76
N LYS A 41 -3.90 14.41 4.77
CA LYS A 41 -3.21 15.71 4.72
C LYS A 41 -3.46 16.48 3.42
N SER A 42 -3.78 15.81 2.33
CA SER A 42 -4.12 16.46 1.06
C SER A 42 -5.47 17.20 1.11
N GLY A 43 -6.39 16.77 1.99
CA GLY A 43 -7.75 17.31 2.08
C GLY A 43 -8.67 16.91 0.92
N GLU A 44 -8.21 16.05 0.01
CA GLU A 44 -9.02 15.51 -1.08
C GLU A 44 -9.81 14.27 -0.63
N GLU A 45 -11.00 14.06 -1.17
CA GLU A 45 -11.67 12.76 -1.07
C GLU A 45 -10.92 11.74 -1.91
N PHE A 46 -10.61 10.57 -1.34
CA PHE A 46 -9.79 9.55 -2.00
C PHE A 46 -10.34 8.14 -1.83
N ILE A 47 -9.96 7.26 -2.75
CA ILE A 47 -10.12 5.81 -2.64
C ILE A 47 -8.75 5.16 -2.49
N LEU A 48 -8.72 3.95 -1.92
CA LEU A 48 -7.51 3.15 -1.82
C LEU A 48 -7.52 2.06 -2.90
N ASP A 49 -6.43 2.00 -3.65
CA ASP A 49 -6.12 0.94 -4.61
C ASP A 49 -4.96 0.09 -4.09
N PHE A 50 -5.01 -1.21 -4.35
CA PHE A 50 -4.04 -2.19 -3.87
C PHE A 50 -3.55 -3.01 -5.04
N GLU A 51 -2.28 -2.84 -5.41
CA GLU A 51 -1.64 -3.62 -6.45
C GLU A 51 -0.70 -4.64 -5.83
N THR A 52 -1.00 -5.91 -6.04
CA THR A 52 -0.10 -7.01 -5.72
C THR A 52 0.72 -7.32 -6.97
N ASN A 53 2.05 -7.43 -6.83
CA ASN A 53 2.88 -7.78 -7.97
C ASN A 53 2.50 -9.18 -8.50
N PRO A 54 2.02 -9.31 -9.75
CA PRO A 54 1.57 -10.60 -10.30
C PRO A 54 2.68 -11.63 -10.48
N ASP A 55 3.96 -11.23 -10.39
CA ASP A 55 5.12 -12.13 -10.49
C ASP A 55 5.23 -13.11 -9.30
N TYR A 56 4.48 -12.89 -8.22
CA TYR A 56 4.40 -13.80 -7.09
C TYR A 56 3.09 -14.60 -7.13
N GLN A 57 3.16 -15.83 -7.66
CA GLN A 57 2.09 -16.82 -7.53
C GLN A 57 1.99 -17.29 -6.07
N PHE A 58 0.89 -16.93 -5.41
CA PHE A 58 0.51 -17.54 -4.13
C PHE A 58 -0.14 -18.91 -4.41
N ILE A 59 0.54 -19.99 -4.02
CA ILE A 59 -0.05 -21.34 -3.97
C ILE A 59 -0.61 -21.53 -2.55
N PHE A 60 -1.92 -21.75 -2.43
CA PHE A 60 -2.62 -22.03 -1.17
C PHE A 60 -2.64 -23.53 -0.87
#